data_AF-A0A8X6L2U9-F1
#
_entry.id   AF-A0A8X6L2U9-F1
#
_cell.length_a   1.000
_cell.length_b   1.000
_cell.length_c   1.000
_cell.angle_alpha   90.00
_cell.angle_beta   90.00
_cell.angle_gamma   90.00
#
_symmetry.space_group_name_H-M   'P 1'
#
loop_
_entity.id
_entity.type
_entity.pdbx_description
1 polymer ?
#
loop_
_entity_poly.entity_id
_entity_poly.type
_entity_poly.pdbx_seq_one_letter_code
_entity_poly.pdbx_strand_id
1 'polypeptide(L)'
;MGDGNMDSHTCETPNCEKPAKLRCPTCIKLGISGSFFCSQECFKGNWNEHKLIHKKAKSIGIKPYNPWPDYEFTGKLRPFPVTPKRLVPDKILRPDYADHPQGVSECETTLKGTTSIKILDEEEIKGVKLASKLAREVLDTVAKAVAVGVTTDELDRIVHEASIKRNCYPSPLNYYRFPKSCCTSVNEVICHGIPDMRPLEDGDLLNIDITVYHKGFHGDLNETFFVGNVDEAGKKLVRVTYDALMKAIEIVRPGEKYREIGNVIQKHVQAHGFSVVRSYCGHGIHRLFHTTPSVPHYAKNKAIGIMKPGHCFTIEPMISEGTWTDETWPDDWTAVTRDGKRSAQFEQTLLVTETGCEILTKRRAKNGQPYFMDDAS
;
A
#
# COMPACT_ATOMS: atom_id res chain seq x y z
N MET A 1 6.14 3.10 -19.98
CA MET A 1 7.39 3.73 -20.45
C MET A 1 7.23 5.23 -20.31
N GLY A 2 7.41 5.75 -19.10
CA GLY A 2 7.46 7.18 -18.85
C GLY A 2 8.92 7.59 -18.83
N ASP A 3 9.40 8.23 -19.90
CA ASP A 3 10.73 8.79 -19.86
C ASP A 3 10.76 9.97 -18.88
N GLY A 4 11.66 9.83 -17.91
CA GLY A 4 11.95 10.81 -16.88
C GLY A 4 12.77 11.99 -17.43
N ASN A 5 12.85 13.01 -16.59
CA ASN A 5 13.74 14.16 -16.70
C ASN A 5 13.64 14.94 -18.04
N MET A 6 12.95 16.07 -18.01
CA MET A 6 12.88 17.00 -19.14
C MET A 6 14.28 17.41 -19.64
N ASP A 7 15.27 17.41 -18.75
CA ASP A 7 16.67 17.77 -19.04
C ASP A 7 17.46 16.69 -19.81
N SER A 8 16.93 15.47 -19.98
CA SER A 8 17.55 14.40 -20.79
C SER A 8 17.03 14.30 -22.23
N HIS A 9 16.08 15.15 -22.63
CA HIS A 9 15.48 15.08 -23.96
C HIS A 9 15.92 16.23 -24.86
N THR A 10 16.08 15.94 -26.15
CA THR A 10 16.46 16.90 -27.19
C THR A 10 15.23 17.36 -27.95
N CYS A 11 15.23 18.59 -28.46
CA CYS A 11 14.15 19.14 -29.26
C CYS A 11 13.87 18.27 -30.50
N GLU A 12 12.61 17.95 -30.75
CA GLU A 12 12.19 17.12 -31.90
C GLU A 12 11.94 17.94 -33.18
N THR A 13 12.24 19.25 -33.16
CA THR A 13 12.14 20.10 -34.35
C THR A 13 13.31 19.78 -35.28
N PRO A 14 13.07 19.51 -36.58
CA PRO A 14 14.15 19.25 -37.52
C PRO A 14 15.23 20.33 -37.47
N ASN A 15 16.50 19.93 -37.38
CA ASN A 15 17.67 20.80 -37.26
C ASN A 15 17.77 21.59 -35.93
N CYS A 16 17.13 21.14 -34.85
CA CYS A 16 17.26 21.73 -33.51
C CYS A 16 17.81 20.72 -32.50
N GLU A 17 19.04 20.95 -32.02
CA GLU A 17 19.73 20.06 -31.05
C GLU A 17 19.67 20.58 -29.60
N LYS A 18 18.82 21.59 -29.34
CA LYS A 18 18.72 22.19 -28.01
C LYS A 18 18.00 21.25 -27.03
N PRO A 19 18.38 21.26 -25.73
CA PRO A 19 17.64 20.56 -24.69
C PRO A 19 16.16 21.00 -24.65
N ALA A 20 15.28 20.04 -24.48
CA ALA A 20 13.86 20.26 -24.43
C ALA A 20 13.43 20.85 -23.09
N LYS A 21 12.47 21.78 -23.15
CA LYS A 21 11.91 22.46 -21.97
C LYS A 21 10.38 22.42 -21.93
N LEU A 22 9.78 21.93 -23.00
CA LEU A 22 8.34 21.94 -23.24
C LEU A 22 7.93 20.59 -23.80
N ARG A 23 6.70 20.19 -23.49
CA ARG A 23 6.07 19.00 -24.06
C ARG A 23 4.69 19.35 -24.61
N CYS A 24 4.30 18.70 -25.72
CA CYS A 24 2.99 18.90 -26.31
C CYS A 24 1.87 18.46 -25.35
N PRO A 25 0.94 19.34 -24.92
CA PRO A 25 -0.14 18.99 -24.01
C PRO A 25 -1.10 17.94 -24.57
N THR A 26 -1.28 17.92 -25.90
CA THR A 26 -2.15 16.96 -26.58
C THR A 26 -1.54 15.56 -26.60
N CYS A 27 -0.22 15.45 -26.76
CA CYS A 27 0.48 14.16 -26.70
C CYS A 27 0.44 13.56 -25.29
N ILE A 28 0.55 14.40 -24.26
CA ILE A 28 0.36 13.99 -22.86
C ILE A 28 -1.06 13.41 -22.69
N LYS A 29 -2.08 14.13 -23.15
CA LYS A 29 -3.48 13.69 -23.07
C LYS A 29 -3.77 12.42 -23.87
N LEU A 30 -3.06 12.18 -24.97
CA LEU A 30 -3.25 11.02 -25.83
C LEU A 30 -2.33 9.84 -25.46
N GLY A 31 -1.55 9.95 -24.39
CA GLY A 31 -0.61 8.88 -23.97
C GLY A 31 0.51 8.62 -24.97
N ILE A 32 0.85 9.61 -25.81
CA ILE A 32 1.89 9.49 -26.85
C ILE A 32 3.25 9.76 -26.19
N SER A 33 4.17 8.80 -26.28
CA SER A 33 5.56 8.95 -25.86
C SER A 33 6.31 9.95 -26.76
N GLY A 34 7.23 10.72 -26.19
CA GLY A 34 7.95 11.80 -26.89
C GLY A 34 7.22 13.16 -26.85
N SER A 35 7.45 13.96 -27.89
CA SER A 35 6.92 15.32 -28.12
C SER A 35 7.61 16.44 -27.36
N PHE A 36 8.93 16.42 -27.37
CA PHE A 36 9.80 17.34 -26.64
C PHE A 36 10.26 18.54 -27.50
N PHE A 37 10.16 19.76 -26.96
CA PHE A 37 10.52 21.00 -27.66
C PHE A 37 11.33 21.94 -26.77
N CYS A 38 12.34 22.62 -27.32
CA CYS A 38 13.17 23.57 -26.56
C CYS A 38 12.49 24.94 -26.37
N SER A 39 11.58 25.33 -27.27
CA SER A 39 10.89 26.62 -27.26
C SER A 39 9.53 26.59 -27.98
N GLN A 40 8.71 27.61 -27.76
CA GLN A 40 7.43 27.79 -28.45
C GLN A 40 7.59 28.00 -29.95
N GLU A 41 8.70 28.59 -30.39
CA GLU A 41 9.02 28.78 -31.81
C GLU A 41 9.31 27.46 -32.49
N CYS A 42 10.10 26.58 -31.85
CA CYS A 42 10.37 25.23 -32.32
C CYS A 42 9.10 24.37 -32.38
N PHE A 43 8.21 24.52 -31.38
CA PHE A 43 6.89 23.87 -31.39
C PHE A 43 6.02 24.35 -32.56
N LYS A 44 5.92 25.67 -32.79
CA LYS A 44 5.13 26.23 -33.89
C LYS A 44 5.69 25.89 -35.27
N GLY A 45 7.01 25.93 -35.42
CA GLY A 45 7.70 25.59 -36.68
C GLY A 45 7.50 24.13 -37.08
N ASN A 46 7.40 23.22 -36.10
CA ASN A 46 7.18 21.79 -36.34
C ASN A 46 5.68 21.39 -36.33
N TRP A 47 4.75 22.32 -36.12
CA TRP A 47 3.35 22.00 -35.85
C TRP A 47 2.66 21.25 -37.00
N ASN A 48 2.98 21.58 -38.25
CA ASN A 48 2.32 20.99 -39.42
C ASN A 48 2.59 19.49 -39.58
N GLU A 49 3.78 19.03 -39.20
CA GLU A 49 4.13 17.61 -39.19
C GLU A 49 3.69 16.96 -37.87
N HIS A 50 3.93 17.62 -36.75
CA HIS A 50 3.61 17.11 -35.42
C HIS A 50 2.11 16.80 -35.23
N LYS A 51 1.21 17.64 -35.75
CA LYS A 51 -0.26 17.42 -35.64
C LYS A 51 -0.75 16.14 -36.33
N LEU A 52 0.02 15.58 -37.26
CA LEU A 52 -0.33 14.32 -37.94
C LEU A 52 -0.25 13.13 -36.98
N ILE A 53 0.63 13.19 -35.97
CA ILE A 53 0.76 12.18 -34.91
C ILE A 53 -0.51 12.17 -34.05
N HIS A 54 -1.08 13.33 -33.74
CA HIS A 54 -2.37 13.41 -33.05
C HIS A 54 -3.51 12.79 -33.87
N LYS A 55 -3.51 13.03 -35.19
CA LYS A 55 -4.52 12.46 -36.09
C LYS A 55 -4.41 10.93 -36.12
N LYS A 56 -3.18 10.39 -36.15
CA LYS A 56 -2.91 8.95 -36.07
C LYS A 56 -3.34 8.35 -34.72
N ALA A 57 -2.97 8.97 -33.60
CA ALA A 57 -3.34 8.48 -32.27
C ALA A 57 -4.86 8.50 -32.03
N LYS A 58 -5.56 9.54 -32.52
CA LYS A 58 -7.03 9.59 -32.49
C LYS A 58 -7.68 8.55 -33.42
N SER A 59 -7.06 8.20 -34.54
CA SER A 59 -7.56 7.14 -35.42
C SER A 59 -7.29 5.72 -34.93
N ILE A 60 -6.31 5.53 -34.03
CA ILE A 60 -5.95 4.22 -33.47
C ILE A 60 -6.86 3.81 -32.29
N GLY A 61 -7.69 4.73 -31.75
CA GLY A 61 -8.70 4.39 -30.76
C GLY A 61 -8.14 3.55 -29.61
N ILE A 62 -7.10 4.06 -28.93
CA ILE A 62 -6.52 3.40 -27.75
C ILE A 62 -7.65 3.20 -26.75
N LYS A 63 -8.22 1.99 -26.73
CA LYS A 63 -9.23 1.62 -25.73
C LYS A 63 -8.53 1.71 -24.37
N PRO A 64 -9.19 2.29 -23.35
CA PRO A 64 -8.69 2.20 -21.98
C PRO A 64 -8.39 0.74 -21.67
N TYR A 65 -7.25 0.48 -21.03
CA TYR A 65 -6.93 -0.88 -20.58
C TYR A 65 -8.06 -1.34 -19.65
N ASN A 66 -8.81 -2.36 -20.08
CA ASN A 66 -9.84 -2.99 -19.29
C ASN A 66 -9.71 -4.51 -19.48
N PRO A 67 -9.01 -5.21 -18.59
CA PRO A 67 -8.85 -6.65 -18.67
C PRO A 67 -10.15 -7.41 -18.36
N TRP A 68 -11.17 -6.73 -17.81
CA TRP A 68 -12.43 -7.32 -17.37
C TRP A 68 -13.62 -6.52 -17.93
N PRO A 69 -13.93 -6.65 -19.23
CA PRO A 69 -15.00 -5.87 -19.88
C PRO A 69 -16.39 -6.10 -19.28
N ASP A 70 -16.62 -7.26 -18.67
CA ASP A 70 -17.91 -7.66 -18.07
C ASP A 70 -17.99 -7.37 -16.56
N TYR A 71 -16.93 -6.82 -15.96
CA TYR A 71 -16.92 -6.44 -14.54
C TYR A 71 -17.36 -4.98 -14.37
N GLU A 72 -18.35 -4.75 -13.51
CA GLU A 72 -18.84 -3.42 -13.17
C GLU A 72 -18.06 -2.86 -11.98
N PHE A 73 -17.12 -1.96 -12.25
CA PHE A 73 -16.33 -1.30 -11.21
C PHE A 73 -17.20 -0.39 -10.33
N THR A 74 -16.98 -0.46 -9.01
CA THR A 74 -17.76 0.29 -8.01
C THR A 74 -17.49 1.80 -8.01
N GLY A 75 -16.28 2.22 -8.41
CA GLY A 75 -15.82 3.60 -8.39
C GLY A 75 -15.17 4.07 -9.69
N LYS A 76 -14.33 5.11 -9.60
CA LYS A 76 -13.65 5.72 -10.75
C LYS A 76 -12.37 5.01 -11.13
N LEU A 77 -11.73 4.33 -10.17
CA LEU A 77 -10.46 3.66 -10.37
C LEU A 77 -10.61 2.51 -11.38
N ARG A 78 -9.58 2.30 -12.18
CA ARG A 78 -9.48 1.19 -13.13
C ARG A 78 -8.09 0.58 -13.00
N PRO A 79 -7.93 -0.74 -13.24
CA PRO A 79 -6.61 -1.35 -13.30
C PRO A 79 -5.82 -0.79 -14.48
N PHE A 80 -4.51 -0.81 -14.38
CA PHE A 80 -3.55 -0.55 -15.46
C PHE A 80 -2.70 -1.80 -15.72
N PRO A 81 -1.94 -1.86 -16.82
CA PRO A 81 -1.01 -2.97 -17.05
C PRO A 81 -0.06 -3.17 -15.87
N VAL A 82 0.22 -4.42 -15.54
CA VAL A 82 1.11 -4.81 -14.44
C VAL A 82 2.45 -5.29 -15.02
N THR A 83 3.59 -4.82 -14.49
CA THR A 83 4.90 -5.31 -14.96
C THR A 83 5.20 -6.72 -14.43
N PRO A 84 6.07 -7.51 -15.09
CA PRO A 84 6.44 -8.85 -14.63
C PRO A 84 6.96 -8.88 -13.18
N LYS A 85 6.79 -10.02 -12.52
CA LYS A 85 7.27 -10.26 -11.15
C LYS A 85 8.78 -10.00 -11.07
N ARG A 86 9.20 -9.22 -10.05
CA ARG A 86 10.61 -8.87 -9.83
C ARG A 86 11.37 -10.04 -9.18
N LEU A 87 12.62 -10.23 -9.59
CA LEU A 87 13.47 -11.32 -9.08
C LEU A 87 14.10 -10.95 -7.74
N VAL A 88 14.06 -11.89 -6.79
CA VAL A 88 14.76 -11.78 -5.52
C VAL A 88 16.06 -12.58 -5.61
N PRO A 89 17.24 -12.00 -5.29
CA PRO A 89 18.51 -12.72 -5.34
C PRO A 89 18.54 -13.94 -4.39
N ASP A 90 19.14 -15.05 -4.83
CA ASP A 90 19.19 -16.33 -4.09
C ASP A 90 19.81 -16.24 -2.68
N LYS A 91 20.66 -15.25 -2.44
CA LYS A 91 21.27 -15.01 -1.12
C LYS A 91 20.27 -14.52 -0.06
N ILE A 92 19.10 -14.07 -0.47
CA ILE A 92 18.06 -13.58 0.44
C ILE A 92 17.30 -14.78 0.97
N LEU A 93 17.21 -14.92 2.30
CA LEU A 93 16.41 -15.97 2.92
C LEU A 93 14.94 -15.80 2.54
N ARG A 94 14.30 -16.88 2.10
CA ARG A 94 12.94 -16.90 1.55
C ARG A 94 11.98 -17.57 2.54
N PRO A 95 10.76 -17.07 2.72
CA PRO A 95 9.72 -17.79 3.46
C PRO A 95 9.25 -19.02 2.65
N ASP A 96 8.56 -19.96 3.31
CA ASP A 96 8.20 -21.27 2.72
C ASP A 96 7.34 -21.15 1.45
N TYR A 97 6.46 -20.16 1.40
CA TYR A 97 5.58 -19.92 0.25
C TYR A 97 6.26 -19.27 -0.96
N ALA A 98 7.48 -18.74 -0.81
CA ALA A 98 8.14 -17.97 -1.87
C ALA A 98 8.40 -18.79 -3.14
N ASP A 99 8.67 -20.09 -2.96
CA ASP A 99 8.95 -21.04 -4.05
C ASP A 99 7.83 -22.06 -4.24
N HIS A 100 6.77 -21.99 -3.43
CA HIS A 100 5.59 -22.81 -3.61
C HIS A 100 4.85 -22.38 -4.90
N PRO A 101 4.43 -23.32 -5.79
CA PRO A 101 3.83 -22.98 -7.09
C PRO A 101 2.51 -22.21 -6.97
N GLN A 102 1.79 -22.43 -5.89
CA GLN A 102 0.55 -21.69 -5.54
C GLN A 102 0.77 -20.61 -4.48
N GLY A 103 2.02 -20.36 -4.06
CA GLY A 103 2.29 -19.38 -3.02
C GLY A 103 1.71 -19.71 -1.64
N VAL A 104 1.42 -20.99 -1.37
CA VAL A 104 0.78 -21.41 -0.12
C VAL A 104 1.87 -21.55 0.95
N SER A 105 1.63 -21.00 2.14
CA SER A 105 2.45 -21.29 3.30
C SER A 105 1.98 -22.59 3.96
N GLU A 106 2.83 -23.62 3.91
CA GLU A 106 2.56 -24.90 4.55
C GLU A 106 2.60 -24.75 6.08
N CYS A 107 3.49 -23.89 6.59
CA CYS A 107 3.62 -23.60 8.01
C CYS A 107 2.34 -22.96 8.56
N GLU A 108 1.74 -21.99 7.85
CA GLU A 108 0.46 -21.39 8.24
C GLU A 108 -0.70 -22.38 8.09
N THR A 109 -0.71 -23.15 7.00
CA THR A 109 -1.74 -24.17 6.75
C THR A 109 -1.81 -25.20 7.88
N THR A 110 -0.65 -25.63 8.39
CA THR A 110 -0.55 -26.58 9.51
C THR A 110 -1.19 -26.05 10.80
N LEU A 111 -1.18 -24.73 11.01
CA LEU A 111 -1.74 -24.08 12.19
C LEU A 111 -3.14 -23.51 11.96
N LYS A 112 -3.71 -23.69 10.76
CA LYS A 112 -5.02 -23.13 10.42
C LYS A 112 -6.10 -23.64 11.38
N GLY A 113 -6.87 -22.71 11.94
CA GLY A 113 -7.94 -23.00 12.90
C GLY A 113 -7.49 -23.15 14.36
N THR A 114 -6.19 -23.07 14.65
CA THR A 114 -5.72 -23.00 16.03
C THR A 114 -6.17 -21.71 16.71
N THR A 115 -6.48 -21.81 18.01
CA THR A 115 -6.73 -20.64 18.87
C THR A 115 -5.54 -20.34 19.80
N SER A 116 -4.47 -21.14 19.71
CA SER A 116 -3.25 -20.92 20.46
C SER A 116 -2.50 -19.71 19.92
N ILE A 117 -2.19 -18.76 20.81
CA ILE A 117 -1.39 -17.58 20.49
C ILE A 117 0.03 -17.82 20.99
N LYS A 118 1.03 -17.63 20.13
CA LYS A 118 2.44 -17.80 20.50
C LYS A 118 2.83 -16.72 21.52
N ILE A 119 3.41 -17.16 22.63
CA ILE A 119 4.24 -16.31 23.50
C ILE A 119 5.65 -16.41 22.95
N LEU A 120 6.19 -15.29 22.46
CA LEU A 120 7.53 -15.23 21.91
C LEU A 120 8.58 -15.31 23.02
N ASP A 121 9.66 -16.04 22.76
CA ASP A 121 10.85 -16.01 23.60
C ASP A 121 11.75 -14.80 23.28
N GLU A 122 12.88 -14.66 23.99
CA GLU A 122 13.79 -13.54 23.80
C GLU A 122 14.44 -13.47 22.40
N GLU A 123 14.69 -14.61 21.77
CA GLU A 123 15.28 -14.68 20.42
C GLU A 123 14.25 -14.23 19.40
N GLU A 124 13.03 -14.76 19.52
CA GLU A 124 11.91 -14.41 18.67
C GLU A 124 11.53 -12.94 18.80
N ILE A 125 11.52 -12.38 20.02
CA ILE A 125 11.29 -10.95 20.27
C ILE A 125 12.35 -10.10 19.56
N LYS A 126 13.64 -10.47 19.65
CA LYS A 126 14.72 -9.75 18.94
C LYS A 126 14.54 -9.84 17.41
N GLY A 127 14.12 -10.99 16.92
CA GLY A 127 13.82 -11.25 15.51
C GLY A 127 12.72 -10.34 14.97
N VAL A 128 11.53 -10.37 15.57
CA VAL A 128 10.40 -9.53 15.13
C VAL A 128 10.70 -8.04 15.28
N LYS A 129 11.39 -7.61 16.35
CA LYS A 129 11.82 -6.20 16.50
C LYS A 129 12.70 -5.73 15.36
N LEU A 130 13.64 -6.56 14.93
CA LEU A 130 14.53 -6.23 13.82
C LEU A 130 13.75 -6.21 12.49
N ALA A 131 12.92 -7.21 12.22
CA ALA A 131 12.09 -7.24 11.00
C ALA A 131 11.16 -6.03 10.91
N SER A 132 10.43 -5.70 11.99
CA SER A 132 9.58 -4.50 12.07
C SER A 132 10.36 -3.20 11.88
N LYS A 133 11.56 -3.07 12.46
CA LYS A 133 12.40 -1.89 12.22
C LYS A 133 12.75 -1.76 10.72
N LEU A 134 13.13 -2.86 10.07
CA LEU A 134 13.48 -2.86 8.65
C LEU A 134 12.27 -2.57 7.75
N ALA A 135 11.09 -3.10 8.09
CA ALA A 135 9.83 -2.77 7.42
C ALA A 135 9.54 -1.25 7.47
N ARG A 136 9.66 -0.65 8.66
CA ARG A 136 9.54 0.81 8.83
C ARG A 136 10.53 1.56 7.94
N GLU A 137 11.79 1.15 7.91
CA GLU A 137 12.78 1.81 7.05
C GLU A 137 12.47 1.68 5.55
N VAL A 138 11.81 0.60 5.12
CA VAL A 138 11.32 0.43 3.74
C VAL A 138 10.16 1.36 3.47
N LEU A 139 9.15 1.44 4.36
CA LEU A 139 8.05 2.40 4.25
C LEU A 139 8.57 3.85 4.17
N ASP A 140 9.49 4.21 5.07
CA ASP A 140 10.11 5.54 5.08
C ASP A 140 10.92 5.84 3.81
N THR A 141 11.40 4.81 3.10
CA THR A 141 12.10 4.96 1.82
C THR A 141 11.11 5.26 0.69
N VAL A 142 10.02 4.48 0.56
CA VAL A 142 9.02 4.68 -0.51
C VAL A 142 8.16 5.93 -0.28
N ALA A 143 7.91 6.32 0.97
CA ALA A 143 7.16 7.53 1.32
C ALA A 143 7.72 8.80 0.65
N LYS A 144 9.05 8.86 0.45
CA LYS A 144 9.73 10.01 -0.19
C LYS A 144 9.48 10.12 -1.69
N ALA A 145 8.99 9.06 -2.31
CA ALA A 145 8.70 9.00 -3.74
C ALA A 145 7.21 9.20 -4.06
N VAL A 146 6.35 9.32 -3.04
CA VAL A 146 4.92 9.58 -3.23
C VAL A 146 4.74 10.99 -3.79
N ALA A 147 4.34 11.08 -5.05
CA ALA A 147 4.09 12.34 -5.74
C ALA A 147 3.12 12.15 -6.92
N VAL A 148 2.47 13.23 -7.34
CA VAL A 148 1.62 13.25 -8.54
C VAL A 148 2.42 12.79 -9.75
N GLY A 149 1.84 11.87 -10.54
CA GLY A 149 2.43 11.32 -11.76
C GLY A 149 3.32 10.10 -11.56
N VAL A 150 3.74 9.78 -10.33
CA VAL A 150 4.48 8.53 -10.02
C VAL A 150 3.51 7.35 -10.12
N THR A 151 3.94 6.23 -10.71
CA THR A 151 3.09 5.03 -10.78
C THR A 151 3.21 4.16 -9.55
N THR A 152 2.16 3.42 -9.21
CA THR A 152 2.24 2.45 -8.11
C THR A 152 3.27 1.34 -8.37
N ASP A 153 3.47 0.92 -9.63
CA ASP A 153 4.54 -0.02 -10.02
C ASP A 153 5.96 0.51 -9.72
N GLU A 154 6.16 1.82 -9.83
CA GLU A 154 7.43 2.48 -9.49
C GLU A 154 7.63 2.51 -7.97
N LEU A 155 6.57 2.75 -7.19
CA LEU A 155 6.62 2.63 -5.73
C LEU A 155 6.95 1.19 -5.30
N ASP A 156 6.34 0.18 -5.93
CA ASP A 156 6.69 -1.23 -5.73
C ASP A 156 8.16 -1.54 -6.06
N ARG A 157 8.70 -0.96 -7.15
CA ARG A 157 10.13 -1.11 -7.49
C ARG A 157 11.01 -0.61 -6.34
N ILE A 158 10.69 0.56 -5.80
CA ILE A 158 11.44 1.16 -4.69
C ILE A 158 11.34 0.29 -3.44
N VAL A 159 10.16 -0.22 -3.11
CA VAL A 159 9.95 -1.15 -1.98
C VAL A 159 10.76 -2.42 -2.15
N HIS A 160 10.70 -3.02 -3.34
CA HIS A 160 11.43 -4.23 -3.68
C HIS A 160 12.94 -4.03 -3.47
N GLU A 161 13.53 -3.02 -4.12
CA GLU A 161 14.96 -2.71 -4.02
C GLU A 161 15.38 -2.36 -2.59
N ALA A 162 14.55 -1.59 -1.87
CA ALA A 162 14.80 -1.23 -0.49
C ALA A 162 14.80 -2.45 0.46
N SER A 163 13.95 -3.44 0.19
CA SER A 163 13.89 -4.71 0.92
C SER A 163 15.14 -5.56 0.64
N ILE A 164 15.50 -5.74 -0.63
CA ILE A 164 16.69 -6.50 -1.03
C ILE A 164 17.97 -5.87 -0.44
N LYS A 165 18.09 -4.53 -0.48
CA LYS A 165 19.23 -3.80 0.09
C LYS A 165 19.39 -4.05 1.60
N ARG A 166 18.29 -4.38 2.30
CA ARG A 166 18.25 -4.69 3.73
C ARG A 166 18.36 -6.18 4.03
N ASN A 167 18.71 -7.00 3.03
CA ASN A 167 18.72 -8.46 3.12
C ASN A 167 17.37 -9.03 3.60
N CYS A 168 16.28 -8.46 3.11
CA CYS A 168 14.92 -8.91 3.41
C CYS A 168 14.25 -9.43 2.14
N TYR A 169 13.37 -10.41 2.30
CA TYR A 169 12.41 -10.81 1.29
C TYR A 169 11.13 -9.96 1.45
N PRO A 170 10.59 -9.32 0.40
CA PRO A 170 9.31 -8.61 0.49
C PRO A 170 8.18 -9.63 0.65
N SER A 171 7.61 -9.74 1.86
CA SER A 171 6.72 -10.85 2.21
C SER A 171 5.50 -11.02 1.29
N PRO A 172 4.85 -9.97 0.77
CA PRO A 172 3.71 -10.13 -0.14
C PRO A 172 4.07 -10.89 -1.43
N LEU A 173 5.34 -10.83 -1.86
CA LEU A 173 5.74 -11.41 -3.14
C LEU A 173 5.52 -12.93 -3.16
N ASN A 174 4.68 -13.37 -4.10
CA ASN A 174 4.24 -14.76 -4.25
C ASN A 174 3.37 -15.32 -3.11
N TYR A 175 3.03 -14.56 -2.06
CA TYR A 175 2.11 -15.03 -1.03
C TYR A 175 0.72 -15.25 -1.65
N TYR A 176 0.23 -16.48 -1.65
CA TYR A 176 -0.93 -16.95 -2.43
C TYR A 176 -0.95 -16.49 -3.91
N ARG A 177 0.24 -16.38 -4.52
CA ARG A 177 0.50 -15.86 -5.88
C ARG A 177 0.32 -14.34 -6.05
N PHE A 178 0.25 -13.55 -4.98
CA PHE A 178 0.28 -12.09 -5.10
C PHE A 178 1.52 -11.64 -5.93
N PRO A 179 1.34 -10.76 -6.94
CA PRO A 179 2.36 -10.58 -7.98
C PRO A 179 3.45 -9.56 -7.64
N LYS A 180 3.28 -8.79 -6.55
CA LYS A 180 4.11 -7.61 -6.22
C LYS A 180 4.70 -7.69 -4.82
N SER A 181 5.56 -6.73 -4.49
CA SER A 181 6.38 -6.69 -3.26
C SER A 181 5.72 -5.89 -2.14
N CYS A 182 4.67 -5.13 -2.45
CA CYS A 182 3.81 -4.40 -1.52
C CYS A 182 2.39 -4.29 -2.09
N CYS A 183 1.47 -3.82 -1.27
CA CYS A 183 0.15 -3.38 -1.72
C CYS A 183 0.12 -1.86 -1.85
N THR A 184 -0.58 -1.34 -2.87
CA THR A 184 -0.82 0.08 -3.07
C THR A 184 -2.31 0.31 -3.29
N SER A 185 -3.01 0.80 -2.28
CA SER A 185 -4.47 0.91 -2.25
C SER A 185 -4.87 2.37 -2.39
N VAL A 186 -5.40 2.72 -3.57
CA VAL A 186 -5.78 4.10 -3.91
C VAL A 186 -7.28 4.30 -3.73
N ASN A 187 -7.67 5.40 -3.08
CA ASN A 187 -9.06 5.88 -2.99
C ASN A 187 -10.07 4.82 -2.50
N GLU A 188 -10.92 4.28 -3.38
CA GLU A 188 -11.95 3.28 -3.02
C GLU A 188 -11.39 1.87 -2.76
N VAL A 189 -10.10 1.63 -3.06
CA VAL A 189 -9.43 0.39 -2.69
C VAL A 189 -9.20 0.37 -1.19
N ILE A 190 -9.79 -0.63 -0.53
CA ILE A 190 -9.72 -0.88 0.90
C ILE A 190 -8.35 -1.42 1.29
N CYS A 191 -7.91 -2.48 0.62
CA CYS A 191 -6.62 -3.14 0.86
C CYS A 191 -6.22 -3.98 -0.37
N HIS A 192 -4.99 -4.48 -0.35
CA HIS A 192 -4.45 -5.42 -1.34
C HIS A 192 -4.48 -4.95 -2.80
N GLY A 193 -4.51 -3.64 -3.05
CA GLY A 193 -4.37 -3.10 -4.39
C GLY A 193 -3.04 -3.53 -5.01
N ILE A 194 -3.07 -4.12 -6.20
CA ILE A 194 -1.87 -4.58 -6.91
C ILE A 194 -1.18 -3.37 -7.56
N PRO A 195 0.12 -3.11 -7.26
CA PRO A 195 0.90 -2.11 -7.96
C PRO A 195 0.89 -2.28 -9.48
N ASP A 196 0.48 -1.24 -10.19
CA ASP A 196 0.32 -1.19 -11.63
C ASP A 196 0.83 0.14 -12.25
N MET A 197 0.67 0.27 -13.56
CA MET A 197 1.14 1.44 -14.32
C MET A 197 0.26 2.69 -14.18
N ARG A 198 -0.73 2.73 -13.26
CA ARG A 198 -1.53 3.93 -13.02
C ARG A 198 -0.66 5.04 -12.41
N PRO A 199 -0.57 6.23 -13.02
CA PRO A 199 0.02 7.39 -12.37
C PRO A 199 -0.90 7.90 -11.26
N LEU A 200 -0.34 8.23 -10.10
CA LEU A 200 -1.07 8.88 -9.01
C LEU A 200 -1.54 10.28 -9.44
N GLU A 201 -2.75 10.64 -9.03
CA GLU A 201 -3.39 11.92 -9.38
C GLU A 201 -3.41 12.87 -8.17
N ASP A 202 -3.45 14.17 -8.46
CA ASP A 202 -3.60 15.20 -7.42
C ASP A 202 -4.93 15.01 -6.68
N GLY A 203 -4.86 14.88 -5.35
CA GLY A 203 -6.00 14.62 -4.48
C GLY A 203 -6.25 13.14 -4.16
N ASP A 204 -5.44 12.21 -4.69
CA ASP A 204 -5.53 10.79 -4.33
C ASP A 204 -5.17 10.56 -2.85
N LEU A 205 -5.89 9.63 -2.22
CA LEU A 205 -5.43 8.94 -1.01
C LEU A 205 -4.74 7.65 -1.44
N LEU A 206 -3.52 7.41 -0.95
CA LEU A 206 -2.75 6.20 -1.25
C LEU A 206 -2.32 5.54 0.05
N ASN A 207 -2.81 4.33 0.34
CA ASN A 207 -2.17 3.47 1.33
C ASN A 207 -1.04 2.65 0.68
N ILE A 208 0.09 2.52 1.37
CA ILE A 208 1.17 1.60 1.00
C ILE A 208 1.41 0.64 2.14
N ASP A 209 1.26 -0.66 1.85
CA ASP A 209 1.37 -1.73 2.83
C ASP A 209 2.68 -2.52 2.67
N ILE A 210 3.45 -2.60 3.74
CA ILE A 210 4.83 -3.06 3.74
C ILE A 210 5.02 -4.16 4.77
N THR A 211 5.24 -5.37 4.26
CA THR A 211 5.73 -6.48 5.06
C THR A 211 7.09 -6.96 4.54
N VAL A 212 8.06 -7.13 5.45
CA VAL A 212 9.36 -7.72 5.12
C VAL A 212 9.63 -8.97 5.94
N TYR A 213 10.31 -9.93 5.34
CA TYR A 213 10.80 -11.15 5.99
C TYR A 213 12.32 -11.08 6.13
N HIS A 214 12.80 -11.12 7.36
CA HIS A 214 14.21 -11.06 7.70
C HIS A 214 14.57 -12.14 8.72
N LYS A 215 15.52 -13.00 8.36
CA LYS A 215 16.08 -14.04 9.25
C LYS A 215 15.01 -14.87 9.97
N GLY A 216 13.93 -15.24 9.28
CA GLY A 216 12.90 -16.09 9.86
C GLY A 216 11.70 -15.35 10.44
N PHE A 217 11.65 -14.01 10.40
CA PHE A 217 10.57 -13.22 11.00
C PHE A 217 10.01 -12.18 10.04
N HIS A 218 8.70 -11.99 10.10
CA HIS A 218 7.97 -10.94 9.39
C HIS A 218 7.83 -9.70 10.27
N GLY A 219 7.74 -8.52 9.64
CA GLY A 219 7.35 -7.28 10.30
C GLY A 219 6.50 -6.44 9.35
N ASP A 220 5.40 -5.89 9.87
CA ASP A 220 4.30 -5.37 9.06
C ASP A 220 3.79 -4.00 9.51
N LEU A 221 3.52 -3.14 8.53
CA LEU A 221 2.95 -1.81 8.73
C LEU A 221 2.46 -1.22 7.41
N ASN A 222 1.50 -0.31 7.54
CA ASN A 222 1.04 0.54 6.45
C ASN A 222 0.68 1.94 6.94
N GLU A 223 0.72 2.91 6.02
CA GLU A 223 0.23 4.28 6.22
C GLU A 223 -0.52 4.76 4.97
N THR A 224 -1.58 5.55 5.17
CA THR A 224 -2.20 6.34 4.09
C THR A 224 -1.50 7.69 3.94
N PHE A 225 -1.10 7.99 2.71
CA PHE A 225 -0.45 9.21 2.24
C PHE A 225 -1.43 10.11 1.47
N PHE A 226 -1.17 11.42 1.52
CA PHE A 226 -1.80 12.38 0.62
C PHE A 226 -0.95 12.53 -0.64
N VAL A 227 -1.58 12.41 -1.81
CA VAL A 227 -0.93 12.73 -3.09
C VAL A 227 -1.32 14.15 -3.49
N GLY A 228 -0.39 15.10 -3.34
CA GLY A 228 -0.66 16.50 -3.65
C GLY A 228 -1.74 17.11 -2.74
N ASN A 229 -2.74 17.76 -3.34
CA ASN A 229 -3.75 18.56 -2.65
C ASN A 229 -5.05 17.76 -2.40
N VAL A 230 -5.11 17.07 -1.26
CA VAL A 230 -6.29 16.32 -0.83
C VAL A 230 -7.36 17.24 -0.25
N ASP A 231 -8.64 16.93 -0.50
CA ASP A 231 -9.78 17.66 0.06
C ASP A 231 -9.96 17.43 1.58
N GLU A 232 -10.75 18.29 2.23
CA GLU A 232 -10.94 18.22 3.69
C GLU A 232 -11.65 16.93 4.15
N ALA A 233 -12.49 16.34 3.31
CA ALA A 233 -13.15 15.07 3.61
C ALA A 233 -12.14 13.92 3.66
N GLY A 234 -11.21 13.85 2.71
CA GLY A 234 -10.12 12.88 2.67
C GLY A 234 -9.14 13.07 3.81
N LYS A 235 -8.77 14.32 4.13
CA LYS A 235 -7.94 14.62 5.32
C LYS A 235 -8.60 14.16 6.61
N LYS A 236 -9.90 14.41 6.77
CA LYS A 236 -10.67 13.95 7.92
C LYS A 236 -10.71 12.43 8.01
N LEU A 237 -10.92 11.72 6.89
CA LEU A 237 -10.91 10.26 6.85
C LEU A 237 -9.58 9.69 7.34
N VAL A 238 -8.46 10.16 6.77
CA VAL A 238 -7.11 9.71 7.14
C VAL A 238 -6.81 10.00 8.61
N ARG A 239 -7.15 11.20 9.10
CA ARG A 239 -6.95 11.56 10.51
C ARG A 239 -7.73 10.64 11.45
N VAL A 240 -9.02 10.44 11.21
CA VAL A 240 -9.89 9.61 12.06
C VAL A 240 -9.45 8.14 12.04
N THR A 241 -8.96 7.66 10.90
CA THR A 241 -8.42 6.30 10.76
C THR A 241 -7.17 6.11 11.64
N TYR A 242 -6.22 7.05 11.57
CA TYR A 242 -5.04 7.04 12.43
C TYR A 242 -5.40 7.16 13.92
N ASP A 243 -6.31 8.06 14.27
CA ASP A 243 -6.78 8.21 15.66
C ASP A 243 -7.46 6.95 16.18
N ALA A 244 -8.19 6.21 15.33
CA ALA A 244 -8.81 4.94 15.69
C ALA A 244 -7.75 3.87 16.03
N LEU A 245 -6.71 3.75 15.20
CA LEU A 245 -5.58 2.86 15.44
C LEU A 245 -4.91 3.20 16.78
N MET A 246 -4.55 4.47 17.00
CA MET A 246 -3.83 4.88 18.21
C MET A 246 -4.65 4.65 19.47
N LYS A 247 -5.96 4.93 19.45
CA LYS A 247 -6.86 4.62 20.57
C LYS A 247 -6.96 3.12 20.86
N ALA A 248 -6.94 2.28 19.83
CA ALA A 248 -6.90 0.85 20.01
C ALA A 248 -5.58 0.38 20.63
N ILE A 249 -4.44 0.98 20.25
CA ILE A 249 -3.13 0.68 20.81
C ILE A 249 -3.06 1.03 22.32
N GLU A 250 -3.69 2.13 22.76
CA GLU A 250 -3.70 2.57 24.16
C GLU A 250 -4.26 1.53 25.16
N ILE A 251 -5.17 0.67 24.69
CA ILE A 251 -5.76 -0.38 25.55
C ILE A 251 -4.92 -1.66 25.57
N VAL A 252 -3.93 -1.82 24.67
CA VAL A 252 -3.15 -3.06 24.56
C VAL A 252 -2.27 -3.25 25.78
N ARG A 253 -2.62 -4.23 26.61
CA ARG A 253 -1.91 -4.63 27.83
C ARG A 253 -2.31 -6.05 28.25
N PRO A 254 -1.53 -6.72 29.10
CA PRO A 254 -1.91 -8.03 29.64
C PRO A 254 -3.29 -8.02 30.28
N GLY A 255 -4.09 -9.06 30.01
CA GLY A 255 -5.45 -9.20 30.55
C GLY A 255 -6.56 -8.60 29.67
N GLU A 256 -6.24 -7.73 28.71
CA GLU A 256 -7.21 -7.18 27.78
C GLU A 256 -7.65 -8.22 26.73
N LYS A 257 -8.91 -8.18 26.30
CA LYS A 257 -9.44 -9.13 25.31
C LYS A 257 -9.22 -8.59 23.89
N TYR A 258 -8.78 -9.44 22.96
CA TYR A 258 -8.60 -9.03 21.56
C TYR A 258 -9.86 -8.44 20.93
N ARG A 259 -11.05 -8.95 21.30
CA ARG A 259 -12.33 -8.44 20.80
C ARG A 259 -12.63 -6.98 21.18
N GLU A 260 -11.98 -6.44 22.21
CA GLU A 260 -12.22 -5.06 22.66
C GLU A 260 -11.66 -4.02 21.68
N ILE A 261 -10.62 -4.38 20.91
CA ILE A 261 -10.04 -3.52 19.88
C ILE A 261 -11.11 -2.99 18.93
N GLY A 262 -11.99 -3.87 18.44
CA GLY A 262 -13.05 -3.46 17.53
C GLY A 262 -14.14 -2.58 18.16
N ASN A 263 -14.39 -2.70 19.47
CA ASN A 263 -15.31 -1.82 20.18
C ASN A 263 -14.75 -0.38 20.24
N VAL A 264 -13.45 -0.25 20.57
CA VAL A 264 -12.76 1.05 20.65
C VAL A 264 -12.71 1.74 19.28
N ILE A 265 -12.28 1.00 18.24
CA ILE A 265 -12.18 1.52 16.87
C ILE A 265 -13.56 1.97 16.37
N GLN A 266 -14.55 1.07 16.38
CA GLN A 266 -15.86 1.38 15.80
C GLN A 266 -16.54 2.55 16.52
N LYS A 267 -16.44 2.63 17.86
CA LYS A 267 -16.98 3.76 18.62
C LYS A 267 -16.38 5.10 18.18
N HIS A 268 -15.07 5.14 17.94
CA HIS A 268 -14.41 6.37 17.51
C HIS A 268 -14.81 6.79 16.10
N VAL A 269 -14.80 5.87 15.13
CA VAL A 269 -15.04 6.23 13.72
C VAL A 269 -16.52 6.54 13.45
N GLN A 270 -17.45 5.83 14.09
CA GLN A 270 -18.88 6.08 13.91
C GLN A 270 -19.28 7.47 14.42
N ALA A 271 -18.63 7.98 15.47
CA ALA A 271 -18.85 9.34 15.95
C ALA A 271 -18.47 10.42 14.91
N HIS A 272 -17.69 10.07 13.89
CA HIS A 272 -17.26 10.96 12.81
C HIS A 272 -18.02 10.74 11.49
N GLY A 273 -18.95 9.78 11.46
CA GLY A 273 -19.77 9.45 10.29
C GLY A 273 -19.16 8.41 9.34
N PHE A 274 -18.11 7.69 9.75
CA PHE A 274 -17.44 6.67 8.95
C PHE A 274 -17.83 5.24 9.35
N SER A 275 -17.50 4.27 8.49
CA SER A 275 -17.76 2.84 8.72
C SER A 275 -16.48 2.02 8.82
N VAL A 276 -16.58 0.83 9.42
CA VAL A 276 -15.45 -0.10 9.62
C VAL A 276 -15.64 -1.34 8.76
N VAL A 277 -14.67 -1.63 7.90
CA VAL A 277 -14.65 -2.85 7.07
C VAL A 277 -14.64 -4.10 7.96
N ARG A 278 -15.31 -5.17 7.50
CA ARG A 278 -15.53 -6.39 8.31
C ARG A 278 -14.87 -7.65 7.78
N SER A 279 -14.49 -7.66 6.51
CA SER A 279 -13.96 -8.84 5.82
C SER A 279 -12.47 -9.09 6.09
N TYR A 280 -11.76 -8.06 6.59
CA TYR A 280 -10.35 -8.10 6.92
C TYR A 280 -10.11 -7.73 8.39
N CYS A 281 -9.02 -8.24 8.98
CA CYS A 281 -8.72 -8.10 10.39
C CYS A 281 -7.22 -8.10 10.63
N GLY A 282 -6.78 -7.52 11.76
CA GLY A 282 -5.42 -7.72 12.23
C GLY A 282 -5.13 -9.18 12.53
N HIS A 283 -3.84 -9.53 12.65
CA HIS A 283 -3.39 -10.90 12.76
C HIS A 283 -2.20 -11.04 13.70
N GLY A 284 -2.00 -12.25 14.23
CA GLY A 284 -0.72 -12.63 14.81
C GLY A 284 0.37 -12.62 13.74
N ILE A 285 1.57 -12.15 14.11
CA ILE A 285 2.71 -12.06 13.20
C ILE A 285 4.01 -12.35 13.94
N HIS A 286 4.84 -13.21 13.37
CA HIS A 286 6.17 -13.55 13.86
C HIS A 286 6.95 -14.30 12.78
N ARG A 287 7.28 -15.58 13.02
CA ARG A 287 7.76 -16.53 12.00
C ARG A 287 6.76 -16.81 10.88
N LEU A 288 5.48 -16.61 11.15
CA LEU A 288 4.39 -16.70 10.17
C LEU A 288 3.98 -15.28 9.78
N PHE A 289 3.56 -15.09 8.53
CA PHE A 289 3.05 -13.81 8.07
C PHE A 289 1.69 -13.57 8.75
N HIS A 290 0.76 -14.51 8.60
CA HIS A 290 -0.56 -14.43 9.22
C HIS A 290 -0.83 -15.63 10.13
N THR A 291 -1.14 -15.38 11.39
CA THR A 291 -1.54 -16.42 12.34
C THR A 291 -2.46 -15.91 13.44
N THR A 292 -2.78 -16.76 14.41
CA THR A 292 -3.64 -16.41 15.55
C THR A 292 -2.93 -15.40 16.46
N PRO A 293 -3.63 -14.34 16.93
CA PRO A 293 -5.07 -14.13 16.87
C PRO A 293 -5.54 -13.37 15.64
N SER A 294 -6.75 -13.64 15.16
CA SER A 294 -7.50 -12.71 14.32
C SER A 294 -8.05 -11.57 15.18
N VAL A 295 -7.88 -10.33 14.73
CA VAL A 295 -8.20 -9.10 15.47
C VAL A 295 -9.16 -8.22 14.67
N PRO A 296 -10.48 -8.46 14.73
CA PRO A 296 -11.46 -7.69 14.00
C PRO A 296 -11.57 -6.25 14.51
N HIS A 297 -11.73 -5.30 13.59
CA HIS A 297 -11.79 -3.86 13.88
C HIS A 297 -13.21 -3.35 14.19
N TYR A 298 -14.24 -4.19 14.04
CA TYR A 298 -15.63 -3.85 14.31
C TYR A 298 -16.09 -4.31 15.70
N ALA A 299 -17.04 -3.58 16.29
CA ALA A 299 -17.63 -3.82 17.60
C ALA A 299 -18.47 -5.11 17.63
N LYS A 300 -18.60 -5.69 18.83
CA LYS A 300 -19.36 -6.95 19.07
C LYS A 300 -18.87 -8.14 18.24
N ASN A 301 -17.62 -8.12 17.79
CA ASN A 301 -16.97 -9.26 17.19
C ASN A 301 -16.78 -10.40 18.22
N LYS A 302 -16.45 -11.59 17.73
CA LYS A 302 -16.31 -12.81 18.54
C LYS A 302 -14.85 -13.27 18.64
N ALA A 303 -13.88 -12.37 18.50
CA ALA A 303 -12.47 -12.73 18.57
C ALA A 303 -12.13 -13.42 19.91
N ILE A 304 -11.30 -14.45 19.81
CA ILE A 304 -10.90 -15.31 20.92
C ILE A 304 -9.52 -14.86 21.40
N GLY A 305 -9.33 -14.90 22.72
CA GLY A 305 -8.01 -14.69 23.33
C GLY A 305 -7.96 -13.50 24.28
N ILE A 306 -6.95 -13.55 25.13
CA ILE A 306 -6.59 -12.50 26.10
C ILE A 306 -5.12 -12.20 25.87
N MET A 307 -4.77 -10.92 25.82
CA MET A 307 -3.41 -10.45 25.62
C MET A 307 -2.52 -10.87 26.80
N LYS A 308 -1.31 -11.35 26.49
CA LYS A 308 -0.29 -11.72 27.47
C LYS A 308 1.07 -11.18 27.02
N PRO A 309 2.01 -10.91 27.94
CA PRO A 309 3.37 -10.54 27.58
C PRO A 309 3.96 -11.54 26.57
N GLY A 310 4.65 -11.02 25.56
CA GLY A 310 5.24 -11.81 24.49
C GLY A 310 4.31 -12.13 23.32
N HIS A 311 3.01 -11.78 23.37
CA HIS A 311 2.16 -11.84 22.17
C HIS A 311 2.58 -10.74 21.16
N CYS A 312 2.67 -11.10 19.88
CA CYS A 312 2.99 -10.20 18.77
C CYS A 312 1.88 -10.26 17.71
N PHE A 313 1.30 -9.11 17.36
CA PHE A 313 0.14 -9.03 16.46
C PHE A 313 -0.01 -7.63 15.85
N THR A 314 -0.83 -7.52 14.80
CA THR A 314 -1.14 -6.27 14.10
C THR A 314 -2.49 -5.70 14.54
N ILE A 315 -2.62 -4.38 14.47
CA ILE A 315 -3.92 -3.69 14.45
C ILE A 315 -3.90 -2.81 13.19
N GLU A 316 -4.88 -2.98 12.30
CA GLU A 316 -4.83 -2.46 10.92
C GLU A 316 -6.21 -1.94 10.41
N PRO A 317 -6.89 -1.03 11.13
CA PRO A 317 -8.25 -0.63 10.81
C PRO A 317 -8.38 -0.01 9.41
N MET A 318 -9.25 -0.61 8.60
CA MET A 318 -9.71 -0.08 7.32
C MET A 318 -11.04 0.63 7.51
N ILE A 319 -11.06 1.95 7.27
CA ILE A 319 -12.19 2.83 7.54
C ILE A 319 -12.66 3.47 6.25
N SER A 320 -13.96 3.41 5.99
CA SER A 320 -14.57 3.88 4.73
C SER A 320 -15.48 5.08 4.95
N GLU A 321 -15.50 6.01 3.99
CA GLU A 321 -16.40 7.18 4.02
C GLU A 321 -17.87 6.80 3.94
N GLY A 322 -18.14 5.67 3.26
CA GLY A 322 -19.47 5.18 2.98
C GLY A 322 -19.80 3.88 3.70
N THR A 323 -20.23 2.89 2.94
CA THR A 323 -20.52 1.55 3.44
C THR A 323 -19.27 0.80 3.89
N TRP A 324 -19.44 -0.15 4.80
CA TRP A 324 -18.39 -1.09 5.23
C TRP A 324 -18.26 -2.29 4.29
N THR A 325 -19.24 -2.50 3.40
CA THR A 325 -19.28 -3.66 2.52
C THR A 325 -18.26 -3.51 1.40
N ASP A 326 -17.54 -4.59 1.17
CA ASP A 326 -16.51 -4.72 0.16
C ASP A 326 -16.91 -5.72 -0.94
N GLU A 327 -16.21 -5.61 -2.06
CA GLU A 327 -16.14 -6.65 -3.08
C GLU A 327 -14.71 -6.74 -3.63
N THR A 328 -14.36 -7.88 -4.22
CA THR A 328 -13.02 -8.13 -4.75
C THR A 328 -13.06 -8.03 -6.28
N TRP A 329 -12.08 -7.33 -6.85
CA TRP A 329 -11.89 -7.31 -8.30
C TRP A 329 -11.57 -8.71 -8.85
N PRO A 330 -11.73 -8.94 -10.16
CA PRO A 330 -11.39 -10.22 -10.79
C PRO A 330 -9.89 -10.58 -10.80
N ASP A 331 -9.03 -9.78 -10.17
CA ASP A 331 -7.62 -10.13 -9.91
C ASP A 331 -7.41 -11.00 -8.66
N ASP A 332 -8.49 -11.36 -7.96
CA ASP A 332 -8.53 -12.12 -6.70
C ASP A 332 -7.95 -11.39 -5.47
N TRP A 333 -7.52 -10.13 -5.59
CA TRP A 333 -6.80 -9.41 -4.53
C TRP A 333 -7.40 -8.05 -4.19
N THR A 334 -7.62 -7.19 -5.17
CA THR A 334 -7.96 -5.79 -4.95
C THR A 334 -9.35 -5.69 -4.33
N ALA A 335 -9.42 -5.36 -3.04
CA ALA A 335 -10.66 -5.19 -2.30
C ALA A 335 -11.12 -3.75 -2.40
N VAL A 336 -12.36 -3.51 -2.84
CA VAL A 336 -12.91 -2.15 -3.02
C VAL A 336 -14.20 -1.95 -2.24
N THR A 337 -14.49 -0.71 -1.87
CA THR A 337 -15.80 -0.35 -1.31
C THR A 337 -16.91 -0.56 -2.35
N ARG A 338 -18.05 -1.14 -1.95
CA ARG A 338 -19.16 -1.39 -2.87
C ARG A 338 -19.89 -0.14 -3.35
N ASP A 339 -19.72 0.99 -2.67
CA ASP A 339 -20.30 2.27 -3.07
C ASP A 339 -19.30 3.22 -3.74
N GLY A 340 -18.07 2.75 -4.01
CA GLY A 340 -17.04 3.50 -4.72
C GLY A 340 -16.50 4.72 -3.97
N LYS A 341 -16.79 4.84 -2.67
CA LYS A 341 -16.23 5.91 -1.81
C LYS A 341 -14.88 5.51 -1.23
N ARG A 342 -14.12 6.50 -0.76
CA ARG A 342 -12.74 6.29 -0.31
C ARG A 342 -12.68 5.44 0.96
N SER A 343 -11.57 4.72 1.09
CA SER A 343 -11.14 4.03 2.30
C SER A 343 -9.73 4.53 2.70
N ALA A 344 -9.40 4.39 3.98
CA ALA A 344 -8.06 4.65 4.50
C ALA A 344 -7.69 3.59 5.52
N GLN A 345 -6.38 3.37 5.69
CA GLN A 345 -5.85 2.34 6.58
C GLN A 345 -4.54 2.82 7.21
N PHE A 346 -4.34 2.43 8.46
CA PHE A 346 -3.05 2.50 9.14
C PHE A 346 -2.83 1.21 9.89
N GLU A 347 -1.57 0.81 10.03
CA GLU A 347 -1.22 -0.41 10.75
C GLU A 347 0.04 -0.26 11.59
N GLN A 348 0.09 -1.00 12.70
CA GLN A 348 1.32 -1.26 13.43
C GLN A 348 1.40 -2.73 13.88
N THR A 349 2.62 -3.29 13.86
CA THR A 349 2.99 -4.50 14.59
C THR A 349 3.28 -4.14 16.06
N LEU A 350 2.61 -4.83 16.98
CA LEU A 350 2.66 -4.58 18.42
C LEU A 350 3.20 -5.79 19.17
N LEU A 351 4.05 -5.54 20.16
CA LEU A 351 4.48 -6.55 21.14
C LEU A 351 3.87 -6.23 22.51
N VAL A 352 3.09 -7.14 23.06
CA VAL A 352 2.58 -6.99 24.43
C VAL A 352 3.73 -7.16 25.43
N THR A 353 3.84 -6.23 26.36
CA THR A 353 4.83 -6.21 27.46
C THR A 353 4.13 -6.44 28.79
N GLU A 354 4.87 -6.48 29.90
CA GLU A 354 4.29 -6.67 31.24
C GLU A 354 3.27 -5.60 31.67
N THR A 355 3.34 -4.38 31.11
CA THR A 355 2.52 -3.24 31.55
C THR A 355 1.73 -2.55 30.44
N GLY A 356 1.89 -2.99 29.19
CA GLY A 356 1.30 -2.33 28.02
C GLY A 356 1.76 -2.99 26.73
N CYS A 357 2.13 -2.20 25.73
CA CYS A 357 2.75 -2.70 24.51
C CYS A 357 3.91 -1.83 24.02
N GLU A 358 4.76 -2.42 23.20
CA GLU A 358 5.75 -1.73 22.37
C GLU A 358 5.27 -1.72 20.92
N ILE A 359 5.21 -0.52 20.33
CA ILE A 359 4.94 -0.35 18.89
C ILE A 359 6.24 -0.61 18.12
N LEU A 360 6.37 -1.77 17.50
CA LEU A 360 7.62 -2.21 16.88
C LEU A 360 7.94 -1.46 15.58
N THR A 361 6.89 -1.15 14.81
CA THR A 361 6.97 -0.46 13.52
C THR A 361 6.81 1.06 13.62
N LYS A 362 6.90 1.64 14.82
CA LYS A 362 6.82 3.09 15.01
C LYS A 362 7.90 3.83 14.22
N ARG A 363 7.53 4.98 13.65
CA ARG A 363 8.49 5.89 12.99
C ARG A 363 9.54 6.34 14.00
N ARG A 364 10.81 6.40 13.57
CA ARG A 364 11.93 6.78 14.44
C ARG A 364 12.22 8.29 14.41
N ALA A 365 11.79 8.97 13.36
CA ALA A 365 11.78 10.43 13.27
C ALA A 365 10.47 11.01 13.84
N LYS A 366 10.47 12.33 14.08
CA LYS A 366 9.27 13.12 14.44
C LYS A 366 8.44 12.50 15.57
N ASN A 367 9.10 11.88 16.56
CA ASN A 367 8.46 11.22 17.70
C ASN A 367 7.37 10.19 17.33
N GLY A 368 7.49 9.50 16.19
CA GLY A 368 6.51 8.50 15.77
C GLY A 368 5.32 9.04 14.99
N GLN A 369 5.30 10.35 14.68
CA GLN A 369 4.26 10.99 13.88
C GLN A 369 4.21 10.42 12.44
N PRO A 370 3.02 10.08 11.90
CA PRO A 370 2.87 9.54 10.56
C PRO A 370 3.10 10.60 9.48
N TYR A 371 3.39 10.16 8.25
CA TYR A 371 3.80 11.04 7.16
C TYR A 371 2.76 12.08 6.75
N PHE A 372 1.46 11.73 6.78
CA PHE A 372 0.40 12.68 6.39
C PHE A 372 0.34 13.94 7.27
N MET A 373 1.03 13.94 8.41
CA MET A 373 1.10 15.07 9.33
C MET A 373 2.40 15.88 9.21
N ASP A 374 3.34 15.54 8.32
CA ASP A 374 4.64 16.23 8.23
C ASP A 374 4.49 17.71 7.81
N ASP A 375 3.46 18.04 7.02
CA ASP A 375 3.18 19.42 6.56
C ASP A 375 2.28 20.23 7.51
N ALA A 376 1.83 19.63 8.63
CA ALA A 376 0.96 20.26 9.61
C ALA A 376 1.72 20.96 10.76
N SER A 377 3.06 20.99 10.71
CA SER A 377 3.94 21.55 11.75
C SER A 377 4.66 22.82 11.34
#